data_AF-A0A412WPW2-F1
#
_entry.id   AF-A0A412WPW2-F1
#
_cell.length_a   1.000
_cell.length_b   1.000
_cell.length_c   1.000
_cell.angle_alpha   90.00
_cell.angle_beta   90.00
_cell.angle_gamma   90.00
#
_symmetry.space_group_name_H-M   'P 1'
#
loop_
_entity.id
_entity.type
_entity.pdbx_description
1 polymer ?
#
loop_
_entity_poly.entity_id
_entity_poly.type
_entity_poly.pdbx_seq_one_letter_code
_entity_poly.pdbx_strand_id
1 'polypeptide(L)'
;MKMEQPATISQSINLQEKALELKSKIVDSIDVWGKNLIDSFVSDKPKLKPLSVYMKRGLTNGLARYDNKITKSVDNIMLFISDEKGNYDTAKVFDDVMSMFKDMDEMNFNIGPLSGIIGKGVIKIKIPDSMFTSFFFGNTGAIKITESDLTELKNLFIQ
;
A
#
# COMPACT_ATOMS: atom_id res chain seq x y z
N MET A 1 -20.45 -40.56 24.27
CA MET A 1 -19.65 -40.05 23.14
C MET A 1 -20.38 -38.83 22.60
N LYS A 2 -19.98 -37.62 23.00
CA LYS A 2 -20.58 -36.39 22.47
C LYS A 2 -19.95 -36.13 21.11
N MET A 3 -20.75 -36.18 20.06
CA MET A 3 -20.31 -35.80 18.72
C MET A 3 -20.12 -34.28 18.70
N GLU A 4 -18.88 -33.84 18.55
CA GLU A 4 -18.57 -32.44 18.28
C GLU A 4 -19.15 -32.07 16.91
N GLN A 5 -19.97 -31.01 16.87
CA GLN A 5 -20.46 -30.44 15.62
C GLN A 5 -19.28 -29.86 14.82
N PRO A 6 -19.28 -30.00 13.48
CA PRO A 6 -18.17 -29.55 12.65
C PRO A 6 -18.16 -28.01 12.61
N ALA A 7 -17.14 -27.42 13.22
CA ALA A 7 -16.79 -26.02 13.03
C ALA A 7 -16.25 -25.86 11.60
N THR A 8 -17.10 -25.57 10.61
CA THR A 8 -16.58 -25.48 9.22
C THR A 8 -17.35 -24.58 8.23
N ILE A 9 -18.49 -23.97 8.61
CA ILE A 9 -19.24 -23.10 7.66
C ILE A 9 -19.42 -21.67 8.20
N SER A 10 -19.64 -21.48 9.50
CA SER A 10 -19.82 -20.13 10.09
C SER A 10 -18.51 -19.36 10.24
N GLN A 11 -17.38 -20.04 10.47
CA GLN A 11 -16.07 -19.39 10.64
C GLN A 11 -15.47 -18.94 9.30
N SER A 12 -15.67 -19.70 8.22
CA SER A 12 -15.16 -19.36 6.89
C SER A 12 -15.83 -18.12 6.29
N ILE A 13 -17.13 -17.91 6.58
CA ILE A 13 -17.86 -16.70 6.15
C ILE A 13 -17.31 -15.45 6.85
N ASN A 14 -17.02 -15.54 8.15
CA ASN A 14 -16.49 -14.41 8.92
C ASN A 14 -15.07 -14.01 8.47
N LEU A 15 -14.19 -14.98 8.20
CA LEU A 15 -12.81 -14.67 7.78
C LEU A 15 -12.76 -13.96 6.41
N GLN A 16 -13.58 -14.40 5.46
CA GLN A 16 -13.66 -13.77 4.14
C GLN A 16 -14.20 -12.35 4.21
N GLU A 17 -15.24 -12.12 5.02
CA GLU A 17 -15.79 -10.78 5.25
C GLU A 17 -14.75 -9.86 5.90
N LYS A 18 -14.02 -10.35 6.92
CA LYS A 18 -12.93 -9.61 7.57
C LYS A 18 -11.74 -9.34 6.66
N ALA A 19 -11.42 -10.25 5.75
CA ALA A 19 -10.40 -10.04 4.71
C ALA A 19 -10.84 -8.95 3.71
N LEU A 20 -12.11 -8.92 3.33
CA LEU A 20 -12.67 -7.87 2.46
C LEU A 20 -12.69 -6.49 3.16
N GLU A 21 -13.02 -6.45 4.45
CA GLU A 21 -12.91 -5.23 5.28
C GLU A 21 -11.46 -4.73 5.31
N LEU A 22 -10.50 -5.62 5.61
CA LEU A 22 -9.08 -5.31 5.64
C LEU A 22 -8.58 -4.78 4.29
N LYS A 23 -8.93 -5.47 3.20
CA LYS A 23 -8.59 -5.07 1.83
C LYS A 23 -9.10 -3.66 1.53
N SER A 24 -10.37 -3.40 1.83
CA SER A 24 -10.99 -2.08 1.58
C SER A 24 -10.22 -1.00 2.33
N LYS A 25 -9.92 -1.21 3.63
CA LYS A 25 -9.11 -0.29 4.42
C LYS A 25 -7.73 -0.04 3.82
N ILE A 26 -7.03 -1.08 3.36
CA ILE A 26 -5.70 -0.94 2.73
C ILE A 26 -5.81 -0.09 1.46
N VAL A 27 -6.75 -0.41 0.57
CA VAL A 27 -6.89 0.27 -0.72
C VAL A 27 -7.27 1.73 -0.52
N ASP A 28 -8.25 2.01 0.33
CA ASP A 28 -8.72 3.37 0.61
C ASP A 28 -7.63 4.21 1.28
N SER A 29 -6.92 3.63 2.26
CA SER A 29 -5.81 4.31 2.94
C SER A 29 -4.69 4.66 1.97
N ILE A 30 -4.28 3.73 1.10
CA ILE A 30 -3.23 3.99 0.10
C ILE A 30 -3.68 5.01 -0.94
N ASP A 31 -4.93 4.97 -1.38
CA ASP A 31 -5.46 5.93 -2.36
C ASP A 31 -5.47 7.36 -1.79
N VAL A 32 -5.98 7.56 -0.57
CA VAL A 32 -6.00 8.86 0.11
C VAL A 32 -4.57 9.34 0.40
N TRP A 33 -3.76 8.50 1.03
CA TRP A 33 -2.38 8.82 1.36
C TRP A 33 -1.55 9.19 0.12
N GLY A 34 -1.60 8.34 -0.92
CA GLY A 34 -0.84 8.57 -2.13
C GLY A 34 -1.27 9.82 -2.88
N LYS A 35 -2.57 10.17 -2.87
CA LYS A 35 -3.07 11.44 -3.42
C LYS A 35 -2.51 12.64 -2.65
N ASN A 36 -2.45 12.58 -1.32
CA ASN A 36 -1.89 13.64 -0.47
C ASN A 36 -0.37 13.76 -0.65
N LEU A 37 0.33 12.64 -0.81
CA LEU A 37 1.76 12.62 -1.12
C LEU A 37 2.03 13.30 -2.48
N ILE A 38 1.21 13.00 -3.49
CA ILE A 38 1.29 13.65 -4.80
C ILE A 38 1.03 15.16 -4.68
N ASP A 39 0.02 15.58 -3.92
CA ASP A 39 -0.28 16.99 -3.71
C ASP A 39 0.88 17.74 -3.04
N SER A 40 1.46 17.13 -2.01
CA SER A 40 2.63 17.67 -1.29
C SER A 40 3.85 17.74 -2.21
N PHE A 41 4.05 16.75 -3.09
CA PHE A 41 5.16 16.74 -4.03
C PHE A 41 5.08 17.85 -5.09
N VAL A 42 3.86 18.25 -5.49
CA VAL A 42 3.65 19.29 -6.52
C VAL A 42 3.34 20.68 -5.95
N SER A 43 3.16 20.82 -4.63
CA SER A 43 2.68 22.08 -4.02
C SER A 43 3.60 23.26 -4.29
N ASP A 44 4.91 23.02 -4.32
CA ASP A 44 5.99 23.97 -4.59
C ASP A 44 6.41 24.00 -6.07
N LYS A 45 5.77 23.19 -6.94
CA LYS A 45 6.13 23.02 -8.36
C LYS A 45 4.93 23.31 -9.27
N PRO A 46 4.65 24.59 -9.59
CA PRO A 46 3.50 24.99 -10.41
C PRO A 46 3.40 24.27 -11.76
N LYS A 47 4.56 23.96 -12.37
CA LYS A 47 4.66 23.24 -13.65
C LYS A 47 4.14 21.79 -13.58
N LEU A 48 4.12 21.18 -12.39
CA LEU A 48 3.67 19.80 -12.18
C LEU A 48 2.19 19.69 -11.79
N LYS A 49 1.49 20.82 -11.57
CA LYS A 49 0.06 20.80 -11.20
C LYS A 49 -0.85 20.08 -12.21
N PRO A 50 -0.69 20.25 -13.54
CA PRO A 50 -1.49 19.47 -14.49
C PRO A 50 -1.15 17.96 -14.44
N LEU A 51 0.11 17.63 -14.15
CA LEU A 51 0.58 16.25 -14.05
C LEU A 51 0.04 15.54 -12.81
N SER A 52 -0.17 16.25 -11.70
CA SER A 52 -0.69 15.67 -10.47
C SER A 52 -2.02 14.96 -10.69
N VAL A 53 -2.89 15.50 -11.56
CA VAL A 53 -4.16 14.86 -11.94
C VAL A 53 -3.93 13.48 -12.57
N TYR A 54 -2.96 13.37 -13.47
CA TYR A 54 -2.62 12.10 -14.12
C TYR A 54 -1.91 11.13 -13.16
N MET A 55 -1.06 11.63 -12.26
CA MET A 55 -0.42 10.80 -11.23
C MET A 55 -1.46 10.20 -10.27
N LYS A 56 -2.43 11.01 -9.82
CA LYS A 56 -3.54 10.53 -8.98
C LYS A 56 -4.40 9.51 -9.70
N ARG A 57 -4.72 9.73 -10.97
CA ARG A 57 -5.41 8.74 -11.81
C ARG A 57 -4.58 7.46 -11.96
N GLY A 58 -3.28 7.59 -12.17
CA GLY A 58 -2.35 6.48 -12.27
C GLY A 58 -2.31 5.64 -10.99
N LEU A 59 -2.31 6.29 -9.81
CA LEU A 59 -2.40 5.64 -8.51
C LEU A 59 -3.71 4.85 -8.38
N THR A 60 -4.86 5.51 -8.56
CA THR A 60 -6.18 4.85 -8.44
C THR A 60 -6.34 3.71 -9.45
N ASN A 61 -5.92 3.91 -10.72
CA ASN A 61 -5.95 2.85 -11.74
C ASN A 61 -4.97 1.72 -11.44
N GLY A 62 -3.81 2.02 -10.84
CA GLY A 62 -2.83 1.04 -10.41
C GLY A 62 -3.40 0.14 -9.32
N LEU A 63 -4.03 0.73 -8.29
CA LEU A 63 -4.72 -0.01 -7.24
C LEU A 63 -5.80 -0.92 -7.83
N ALA A 64 -6.64 -0.41 -8.72
CA ALA A 64 -7.67 -1.21 -9.40
C ALA A 64 -7.07 -2.33 -10.26
N ARG A 65 -5.98 -2.07 -10.98
CA ARG A 65 -5.30 -3.07 -11.82
C ARG A 65 -4.70 -4.21 -11.00
N TYR A 66 -4.20 -3.91 -9.80
CA TYR A 66 -3.59 -4.89 -8.90
C TYR A 66 -4.57 -5.43 -7.84
N ASP A 67 -5.86 -5.07 -7.91
CA ASP A 67 -6.89 -5.44 -6.94
C ASP A 67 -6.93 -6.94 -6.63
N ASN A 68 -6.85 -7.79 -7.66
CA ASN A 68 -6.80 -9.25 -7.50
C ASN A 68 -5.55 -9.72 -6.74
N LYS A 69 -4.40 -9.07 -6.94
CA LYS A 69 -3.16 -9.41 -6.20
C LYS A 69 -3.24 -8.92 -4.76
N ILE A 70 -3.80 -7.74 -4.52
CA ILE A 70 -4.03 -7.19 -3.18
C ILE A 70 -4.96 -8.14 -2.41
N THR A 71 -6.10 -8.51 -3.01
CA THR A 71 -7.06 -9.46 -2.43
C THR A 71 -6.38 -10.76 -1.98
N LYS A 72 -5.64 -11.41 -2.89
CA LYS A 72 -4.91 -12.65 -2.56
C LYS A 72 -3.87 -12.46 -1.45
N SER A 73 -3.19 -11.31 -1.43
CA SER A 73 -2.18 -11.03 -0.40
C SER A 73 -2.84 -10.83 0.96
N VAL A 74 -3.98 -10.15 1.00
CA VAL A 74 -4.78 -9.95 2.21
C VAL A 74 -5.33 -11.27 2.73
N ASP A 75 -5.92 -12.10 1.86
CA ASP A 75 -6.41 -13.43 2.23
C ASP A 75 -5.30 -14.28 2.85
N ASN A 76 -4.10 -14.25 2.26
CA ASN A 76 -2.96 -14.99 2.78
C ASN A 76 -2.48 -14.45 4.13
N ILE A 77 -2.37 -13.12 4.29
CA ILE A 77 -1.93 -12.51 5.54
C ILE A 77 -2.92 -12.79 6.67
N MET A 78 -4.22 -12.78 6.39
CA MET A 78 -5.28 -13.06 7.36
C MET A 78 -5.12 -14.43 8.04
N LEU A 79 -4.55 -15.42 7.34
CA LEU A 79 -4.24 -16.73 7.94
C LEU A 79 -3.21 -16.67 9.08
N PHE A 80 -2.39 -15.62 9.11
CA PHE A 80 -1.33 -15.45 10.11
C PHE A 80 -1.68 -14.44 11.20
N ILE A 81 -2.44 -13.39 10.86
CA ILE A 81 -2.70 -12.26 11.77
C ILE A 81 -4.03 -12.37 12.54
N SER A 82 -4.94 -13.23 12.08
CA SER A 82 -6.27 -13.34 12.68
C SER A 82 -6.37 -14.47 13.71
N ASP A 83 -7.20 -14.27 14.73
CA ASP A 83 -7.54 -15.30 15.70
C ASP A 83 -8.53 -16.35 15.13
N GLU A 84 -8.90 -17.36 15.93
CA GLU A 84 -9.87 -18.41 15.53
C GLU A 84 -11.26 -17.88 15.12
N LYS A 85 -11.53 -16.60 15.39
CA LYS A 85 -12.78 -15.90 15.05
C LYS A 85 -12.58 -14.91 13.89
N GLY A 86 -11.37 -14.81 13.32
CA GLY A 86 -11.06 -13.88 12.23
C GLY A 86 -10.79 -12.44 12.69
N ASN A 87 -10.68 -12.18 13.99
CA ASN A 87 -10.35 -10.85 14.50
C ASN A 87 -8.84 -10.62 14.45
N TYR A 88 -8.45 -9.38 14.18
CA TYR A 88 -7.06 -8.94 14.16
C TYR A 88 -6.95 -7.51 14.69
N ASP A 89 -5.76 -7.15 15.18
CA ASP A 89 -5.44 -5.80 15.64
C ASP A 89 -4.74 -5.05 14.51
N THR A 90 -5.46 -4.14 13.84
CA THR A 90 -4.94 -3.34 12.71
C THR A 90 -3.68 -2.56 13.08
N ALA A 91 -3.59 -2.03 14.30
CA ALA A 91 -2.46 -1.23 14.74
C ALA A 91 -1.21 -2.11 14.89
N LYS A 92 -1.35 -3.28 15.52
CA LYS A 92 -0.26 -4.25 15.62
C LYS A 92 0.19 -4.78 14.27
N VAL A 93 -0.75 -5.14 13.40
CA VAL A 93 -0.42 -5.62 12.05
C VAL A 93 0.37 -4.57 11.27
N PHE A 94 -0.03 -3.30 11.35
CA PHE A 94 0.72 -2.22 10.71
C PHE A 94 2.11 -2.05 11.33
N ASP A 95 2.21 -2.07 12.66
CA ASP A 95 3.49 -1.93 13.37
C ASP A 95 4.46 -3.07 13.05
N ASP A 96 3.96 -4.31 12.98
CA ASP A 96 4.75 -5.48 12.61
C ASP A 96 5.25 -5.36 11.16
N VAL A 97 4.37 -4.99 10.21
CA VAL A 97 4.76 -4.75 8.81
C VAL A 97 5.79 -3.64 8.70
N MET A 98 5.64 -2.55 9.47
CA MET A 98 6.60 -1.46 9.48
C MET A 98 7.94 -1.89 10.07
N SER A 99 7.95 -2.68 11.15
CA SER A 99 9.18 -3.24 11.71
C SER A 99 9.89 -4.11 10.69
N MET A 100 9.17 -5.00 10.02
CA MET A 100 9.73 -5.84 8.95
C MET A 100 10.27 -4.99 7.81
N PHE A 101 9.56 -3.92 7.42
CA PHE A 101 10.01 -2.99 6.38
C PHE A 101 11.30 -2.24 6.75
N LYS A 102 11.52 -1.95 8.05
CA LYS A 102 12.76 -1.35 8.56
C LYS A 102 13.93 -2.31 8.51
N ASP A 103 13.70 -3.57 8.84
CA ASP A 103 14.75 -4.59 8.89
C ASP A 103 14.99 -5.26 7.53
N MET A 104 14.12 -5.02 6.55
CA MET A 104 14.24 -5.57 5.21
C MET A 104 15.45 -5.00 4.46
N ASP A 105 16.26 -5.91 3.89
CA ASP A 105 17.34 -5.55 2.98
C ASP A 105 16.83 -4.76 1.76
N GLU A 106 17.70 -3.92 1.20
CA GLU A 106 17.37 -3.15 0.02
C GLU A 106 17.12 -4.06 -1.19
N MET A 107 15.91 -4.00 -1.72
CA MET A 107 15.47 -4.72 -2.90
C MET A 107 15.12 -3.74 -4.02
N ASN A 108 15.56 -4.05 -5.24
CA ASN A 108 15.11 -3.31 -6.42
C ASN A 108 13.74 -3.82 -6.88
N PHE A 109 12.83 -2.91 -7.19
CA PHE A 109 11.54 -3.23 -7.81
C PHE A 109 11.34 -2.42 -9.08
N ASN A 110 10.57 -2.99 -10.01
CA ASN A 110 10.18 -2.33 -11.25
C ASN A 110 8.66 -2.37 -11.37
N ILE A 111 8.03 -1.20 -11.46
CA ILE A 111 6.59 -1.05 -11.69
C ILE A 111 6.40 -0.27 -12.98
N GLY A 112 6.21 -1.00 -14.08
CA GLY A 112 6.10 -0.42 -15.42
C GLY A 112 7.39 0.33 -15.80
N PRO A 113 7.31 1.62 -16.19
CA PRO A 113 8.50 2.40 -16.53
C PRO A 113 9.29 2.87 -15.29
N LEU A 114 8.71 2.80 -14.09
CA LEU A 114 9.36 3.25 -12.86
C LEU A 114 10.20 2.13 -12.26
N SER A 115 11.42 2.46 -11.86
CA SER A 115 12.27 1.58 -11.06
C SER A 115 12.47 2.19 -9.69
N GLY A 116 12.63 1.35 -8.67
CA GLY A 116 12.82 1.84 -7.32
C GLY A 116 13.58 0.87 -6.44
N ILE A 117 13.98 1.37 -5.27
CA ILE A 117 14.58 0.58 -4.20
C ILE A 117 13.63 0.65 -3.02
N ILE A 118 13.29 -0.50 -2.46
CA ILE A 118 12.50 -0.64 -1.25
C ILE A 118 13.33 -1.39 -0.20
N GLY A 119 13.41 -0.87 1.03
CA GLY A 119 14.12 -1.51 2.13
C GLY A 119 14.71 -0.50 3.11
N LYS A 120 15.16 -0.99 4.27
CA LYS A 120 15.69 -0.17 5.37
C LYS A 120 14.77 1.00 5.76
N GLY A 121 13.46 0.79 5.74
CA GLY A 121 12.48 1.83 6.08
C GLY A 121 12.31 2.93 5.03
N VAL A 122 12.83 2.77 3.81
CA VAL A 122 12.76 3.78 2.74
C VAL A 122 12.29 3.18 1.41
N ILE A 123 11.40 3.90 0.73
CA ILE A 123 11.03 3.61 -0.66
C ILE A 123 11.57 4.75 -1.54
N LYS A 124 12.49 4.44 -2.44
CA LYS A 124 13.02 5.38 -3.44
C LYS A 124 12.49 5.00 -4.80
N ILE A 125 11.67 5.85 -5.40
CA ILE A 125 11.17 5.67 -6.76
C ILE A 125 11.99 6.57 -7.66
N LYS A 126 12.77 5.97 -8.57
CA LYS A 126 13.52 6.68 -9.60
C LYS A 126 12.57 7.03 -10.74
N ILE A 127 12.60 8.28 -11.14
CA ILE A 127 11.93 8.72 -12.36
C ILE A 127 12.95 8.52 -13.50
N PRO A 128 12.64 7.73 -14.54
CA PRO A 128 13.53 7.52 -15.66
C PRO A 128 13.88 8.85 -16.31
N ASP A 129 15.09 8.99 -16.84
CA ASP A 129 15.47 10.16 -17.62
C ASP A 129 15.22 9.87 -19.11
N SER A 130 14.06 10.30 -19.61
CA SER A 130 13.59 10.08 -20.98
C SER A 130 12.90 11.35 -21.46
N MET A 131 12.88 11.63 -22.77
CA MET A 131 12.25 12.85 -23.30
C MET A 131 10.81 13.08 -22.78
N PHE A 132 10.03 12.00 -22.64
CA PHE A 132 8.69 12.04 -22.05
C PHE A 132 8.74 12.43 -20.57
N THR A 133 9.52 11.73 -19.76
CA THR A 133 9.62 12.01 -18.31
C THR A 133 10.30 13.33 -17.99
N SER A 134 11.34 13.75 -18.73
CA SER A 134 11.98 15.06 -18.57
C SER A 134 11.04 16.20 -18.95
N PHE A 135 10.13 15.99 -19.92
CA PHE A 135 9.07 16.94 -20.27
C PHE A 135 8.04 17.10 -19.15
N PHE A 136 7.63 16.00 -18.51
CA PHE A 136 6.59 16.01 -17.48
C PHE A 136 7.12 16.32 -16.07
N PHE A 137 8.25 15.74 -15.68
CA PHE A 137 8.80 15.80 -14.34
C PHE A 137 10.02 16.73 -14.22
N GLY A 138 10.54 17.30 -15.32
CA GLY A 138 11.78 18.07 -15.30
C GLY A 138 12.97 17.23 -14.80
N ASN A 139 13.96 17.87 -14.17
CA ASN A 139 15.10 17.19 -13.53
C ASN A 139 14.74 16.58 -12.15
N THR A 140 13.48 16.22 -11.92
CA THR A 140 13.06 15.67 -10.63
C THR A 140 13.51 14.21 -10.54
N GLY A 141 14.71 14.00 -9.99
CA GLY A 141 15.42 12.72 -10.10
C GLY A 141 14.78 11.53 -9.37
N ALA A 142 14.20 11.74 -8.17
CA ALA A 142 13.61 10.64 -7.40
C ALA A 142 12.56 11.12 -6.38
N ILE A 143 11.56 10.28 -6.15
CA ILE A 143 10.63 10.40 -5.02
C ILE A 143 11.18 9.52 -3.89
N LYS A 144 11.33 10.08 -2.70
CA LYS A 144 11.76 9.36 -1.50
C LYS A 144 10.61 9.37 -0.50
N ILE A 145 10.12 8.18 -0.17
CA ILE A 145 9.15 7.94 0.90
C ILE A 145 9.94 7.39 2.08
N THR A 146 9.69 7.96 3.25
CA THR A 146 10.36 7.67 4.51
C THR A 146 9.36 7.19 5.55
N GLU A 147 9.85 6.82 6.73
CA GLU A 147 9.00 6.37 7.84
C GLU A 147 7.98 7.42 8.29
N SER A 148 8.33 8.72 8.24
CA SER A 148 7.39 9.78 8.61
C SER A 148 6.19 9.79 7.65
N ASP A 149 6.44 9.61 6.35
CA ASP A 149 5.39 9.56 5.33
C ASP A 149 4.49 8.33 5.54
N LEU A 150 5.06 7.20 5.97
CA LEU A 150 4.32 5.98 6.27
C LEU A 150 3.56 6.05 7.61
N THR A 151 3.95 6.95 8.51
CA THR A 151 3.19 7.20 9.75
C THR A 151 1.86 7.87 9.45
N GLU A 152 1.80 8.75 8.44
CA GLU A 152 0.52 9.30 7.98
C GLU A 152 -0.39 8.21 7.40
N LEU A 153 0.19 7.26 6.66
CA LEU A 153 -0.54 6.09 6.16
C LEU A 153 -1.08 5.22 7.31
N LYS A 154 -0.31 5.04 8.39
CA LYS A 154 -0.77 4.33 9.61
C LYS A 154 -2.05 4.93 10.16
N ASN A 155 -2.10 6.25 10.27
CA ASN A 155 -3.24 6.95 10.86
C ASN A 155 -4.51 6.77 10.02
N LEU A 156 -4.39 6.77 8.69
CA LEU A 156 -5.50 6.49 7.78
C LEU A 156 -5.98 5.03 7.88
N PHE A 157 -5.05 4.11 8.12
CA PHE A 157 -5.33 2.68 8.24
C PHE A 157 -6.04 2.29 9.54
N ILE A 158 -5.78 3.02 10.63
CA ILE A 158 -6.37 2.75 11.95
C ILE A 158 -7.76 3.41 12.11
N GLN A 159 -8.06 4.45 11.32
CA GLN A 159 -9.40 5.04 11.24
C GLN A 159 -10.44 4.04 10.67
#